data_AF-A0A645BTH7-F1
#
_entry.id   AF-A0A645BTH7-F1
#
_cell.length_a   1.000
_cell.length_b   1.000
_cell.length_c   1.000
_cell.angle_alpha   90.00
_cell.angle_beta   90.00
_cell.angle_gamma   90.00
#
_symmetry.space_group_name_H-M   'P 1'
#
loop_
_entity.id
_entity.type
_entity.pdbx_description
1 polymer ?
#
loop_
_entity_poly.entity_id
_entity_poly.type
_entity_poly.pdbx_seq_one_letter_code
_entity_poly.pdbx_strand_id
1 'polypeptide(L)'
;MLEFLQLTMQATFTQYEEEHKLKLLTYRDVQQGFKFRFDKDQMIIPTRLQRAQEAQYEVRSAVRMPNEIREERGWEPADGGNQLMGSRDLAPLKWLMENPDKVRQNKGGAT
;
A
#
# COMPACT_ATOMS: atom_id res chain seq x y z
N MET A 1 6.82 4.35 -17.97
CA MET A 1 5.90 3.24 -18.27
C MET A 1 4.71 3.21 -17.29
N LEU A 2 4.95 3.26 -15.99
CA LEU A 2 3.87 3.37 -14.99
C LEU A 2 3.01 4.63 -15.16
N GLU A 3 3.63 5.80 -15.35
CA GLU A 3 2.89 7.06 -15.57
C GLU A 3 2.00 7.01 -16.83
N PHE A 4 2.46 6.33 -17.89
CA PHE A 4 1.65 6.13 -19.09
C PHE A 4 0.43 5.26 -18.77
N LEU A 5 0.62 4.10 -18.11
CA LEU A 5 -0.49 3.23 -17.71
C LEU A 5 -1.46 3.93 -16.74
N GLN A 6 -0.95 4.70 -15.79
CA GLN A 6 -1.77 5.42 -14.82
C GLN A 6 -2.54 6.57 -15.45
N LEU A 7 -1.95 7.36 -16.35
CA LEU A 7 -2.62 8.55 -16.89
C LEU A 7 -3.49 8.24 -18.11
N THR A 8 -3.03 7.41 -19.03
CA THR A 8 -3.77 7.15 -20.27
C THR A 8 -4.76 6.01 -20.11
N MET A 9 -4.37 4.88 -19.51
CA MET A 9 -5.29 3.75 -19.38
C MET A 9 -6.37 3.97 -18.33
N GLN A 10 -6.11 4.76 -17.27
CA GLN A 10 -7.15 5.06 -16.28
C GLN A 10 -8.32 5.83 -16.87
N ALA A 11 -8.05 6.78 -17.77
CA ALA A 11 -9.10 7.48 -18.50
C ALA A 11 -9.90 6.51 -19.38
N THR A 12 -9.20 5.63 -20.11
CA THR A 12 -9.84 4.61 -20.95
C THR A 12 -10.69 3.62 -20.14
N PHE A 13 -10.22 3.14 -19.00
CA PHE A 13 -10.98 2.23 -18.14
C PHE A 13 -12.23 2.90 -17.57
N THR A 14 -12.12 4.15 -17.14
CA THR A 14 -13.27 4.90 -16.63
C THR A 14 -14.32 5.10 -17.72
N GLN A 15 -13.89 5.46 -18.94
CA GLN A 15 -14.76 5.55 -20.09
C GLN A 15 -15.46 4.20 -20.39
N TYR A 16 -14.72 3.09 -20.35
CA TYR A 16 -15.32 1.77 -20.53
C TYR A 16 -16.29 1.40 -19.41
N GLU A 17 -16.01 1.71 -18.14
CA GLU A 17 -16.96 1.46 -17.03
C GLU A 17 -18.29 2.17 -17.27
N GLU A 18 -18.24 3.44 -17.70
CA GLU A 18 -19.43 4.23 -18.03
C GLU A 18 -20.17 3.68 -19.26
N GLU A 19 -19.42 3.30 -20.29
CA GLU A 19 -19.99 2.71 -21.51
C GLU A 19 -20.66 1.36 -21.24
N HIS A 20 -20.03 0.49 -20.44
CA HIS A 20 -20.58 -0.81 -20.07
C HIS A 20 -21.81 -0.65 -19.17
N LYS A 21 -21.82 0.37 -18.30
CA LYS A 21 -23.00 0.72 -17.52
C LYS A 21 -24.19 1.05 -18.43
N LEU A 22 -23.98 1.81 -19.51
CA LEU A 22 -25.04 2.16 -20.45
C LEU A 22 -25.48 0.99 -21.35
N LYS A 23 -24.55 0.10 -21.70
CA LYS A 23 -24.80 -0.98 -22.68
C LYS A 23 -25.29 -2.28 -22.07
N LEU A 24 -24.84 -2.62 -20.87
CA LEU A 24 -25.03 -3.95 -20.28
C LEU A 24 -25.93 -3.95 -19.05
N LEU A 25 -26.09 -2.82 -18.35
CA LEU A 25 -27.04 -2.73 -17.24
C LEU A 25 -28.41 -2.30 -17.75
N THR A 26 -29.45 -2.90 -17.18
CA THR A 26 -30.80 -2.40 -17.39
C THR A 26 -31.05 -1.16 -16.51
N TYR A 27 -32.08 -0.38 -16.85
CA TYR A 27 -32.49 0.76 -16.02
C TYR A 27 -32.76 0.36 -14.56
N ARG A 28 -33.32 -0.84 -14.35
CA ARG A 28 -33.57 -1.38 -13.01
C ARG A 28 -32.27 -1.65 -12.25
N ASP A 29 -31.26 -2.21 -12.91
CA ASP A 29 -29.97 -2.51 -12.28
C ASP A 29 -29.23 -1.23 -11.89
N VAL A 30 -29.30 -0.19 -12.73
CA VAL A 30 -28.74 1.13 -12.42
C VAL A 30 -29.43 1.76 -11.22
N GLN A 31 -30.76 1.68 -11.12
CA GLN A 31 -31.53 2.17 -9.97
C GLN A 31 -31.22 1.38 -8.69
N GLN A 32 -30.89 0.09 -8.81
CA GLN A 32 -30.44 -0.75 -7.70
C GLN A 32 -28.98 -0.52 -7.31
N GLY A 33 -28.25 0.33 -8.05
CA GLY A 33 -26.88 0.72 -7.72
C GLY A 33 -25.79 -0.21 -8.27
N PHE A 34 -26.12 -1.12 -9.19
CA PHE A 34 -25.10 -1.93 -9.86
C PHE A 34 -24.17 -1.06 -10.70
N LYS A 35 -22.88 -1.41 -10.67
CA LYS A 35 -21.83 -0.72 -11.43
C LYS A 35 -20.77 -1.71 -11.89
N PHE A 36 -20.20 -1.46 -13.06
CA PHE A 36 -18.98 -2.11 -13.49
C PHE A 36 -17.77 -1.37 -12.92
N ARG A 37 -16.76 -2.13 -12.52
CA ARG A 37 -15.47 -1.60 -12.07
C ARG A 37 -14.36 -2.54 -12.52
N PHE A 38 -13.33 -1.99 -13.13
CA PHE A 38 -12.10 -2.74 -13.40
C PHE A 38 -11.26 -2.79 -12.13
N ASP A 39 -10.72 -3.98 -11.84
CA ASP A 39 -9.77 -4.17 -10.76
C ASP A 39 -8.39 -3.65 -11.18
N LYS A 40 -8.13 -2.39 -10.84
CA LYS A 40 -6.92 -1.65 -11.26
C LYS A 40 -5.65 -2.23 -10.63
N ASP A 41 -5.75 -2.81 -9.45
CA ASP A 41 -4.62 -3.36 -8.70
C ASP A 41 -4.10 -4.65 -9.35
N GLN A 42 -4.98 -5.40 -10.02
CA GLN A 42 -4.57 -6.54 -10.84
C GLN A 42 -4.05 -6.15 -12.23
N MET A 43 -4.51 -5.03 -12.78
CA MET A 43 -4.12 -4.59 -14.13
C MET A 43 -2.73 -3.95 -14.16
N ILE A 44 -2.37 -3.21 -13.13
CA ILE A 44 -1.04 -2.62 -13.01
C ILE A 44 -0.18 -3.61 -12.24
N ILE A 45 0.55 -4.48 -12.94
CA ILE A 45 1.52 -5.35 -12.28
C ILE A 45 2.58 -4.45 -11.61
N PRO A 46 2.60 -4.34 -10.27
CA PRO A 46 3.55 -3.45 -9.62
C PRO A 46 4.94 -4.05 -9.79
N THR A 47 5.91 -3.18 -10.08
CA THR A 47 7.31 -3.57 -10.16
C THR A 47 7.78 -4.15 -8.83
N ARG A 48 8.82 -4.99 -8.85
CA ARG A 48 9.39 -5.54 -7.60
C ARG A 48 9.79 -4.45 -6.61
N LEU A 49 10.26 -3.30 -7.11
CA LEU A 49 10.64 -2.15 -6.29
C LEU A 49 9.42 -1.56 -5.55
N GLN A 50 8.30 -1.36 -6.26
CA GLN A 50 7.08 -0.83 -5.66
C GLN A 50 6.53 -1.77 -4.58
N ARG A 51 6.48 -3.07 -4.84
CA ARG A 51 6.07 -4.07 -3.85
C ARG A 51 6.99 -4.11 -2.63
N ALA A 52 8.29 -3.83 -2.81
CA ALA A 52 9.24 -3.76 -1.70
C ALA A 52 9.01 -2.49 -0.86
N GLN A 53 8.76 -1.35 -1.51
CA GLN A 53 8.47 -0.08 -0.84
C GLN A 53 7.15 -0.12 -0.06
N GLU A 54 6.10 -0.70 -0.65
CA GLU A 54 4.81 -0.92 0.00
C GLU A 54 4.95 -1.80 1.25
N ALA A 55 5.57 -2.98 1.10
CA ALA A 55 5.84 -3.87 2.24
C ALA A 55 6.69 -3.20 3.33
N GLN A 56 7.70 -2.41 2.94
CA GLN A 56 8.51 -1.65 3.88
C GLN A 56 7.66 -0.62 4.63
N TYR A 57 6.76 0.08 3.94
CA TYR A 57 5.87 1.06 4.55
C TYR A 57 4.89 0.42 5.54
N GLU A 58 4.27 -0.70 5.16
CA GLU A 58 3.31 -1.43 6.00
C GLU A 58 3.95 -1.96 7.29
N VAL A 59 5.12 -2.60 7.17
CA VAL A 59 5.88 -3.11 8.32
C VAL A 59 6.40 -1.97 9.18
N ARG A 60 6.81 -0.85 8.57
CA ARG A 60 7.32 0.31 9.30
C ARG A 60 6.23 1.04 10.09
N SER A 61 5.00 1.02 9.59
CA SER A 61 3.86 1.73 10.15
C SER A 61 3.02 0.88 11.10
N ALA A 62 3.49 -0.32 11.47
CA ALA A 62 2.77 -1.29 12.29
C ALA A 62 1.38 -1.66 11.73
N VAL A 63 1.22 -1.67 10.40
CA VAL A 63 -0.05 -2.03 9.73
C VAL A 63 -0.11 -3.54 9.49
N ARG A 64 1.01 -4.14 9.08
CA ARG A 64 1.15 -5.59 8.87
C ARG A 64 2.40 -6.15 9.53
N MET A 65 2.35 -7.41 9.90
CA MET A 65 3.49 -8.17 10.40
C MET A 65 4.36 -8.66 9.23
N PRO A 66 5.70 -8.72 9.39
CA PRO A 66 6.58 -9.25 8.36
C PRO A 66 6.17 -10.63 7.82
N ASN A 67 5.69 -11.54 8.67
CA ASN A 67 5.31 -12.89 8.24
C ASN A 67 4.01 -12.95 7.44
N GLU A 68 3.08 -12.01 7.61
CA GLU A 68 1.88 -11.92 6.77
C GLU A 68 2.27 -11.62 5.31
N ILE A 69 3.26 -10.76 5.12
CA ILE A 69 3.80 -10.43 3.78
C ILE A 69 4.59 -11.62 3.20
N ARG A 70 5.26 -12.42 4.05
CA ARG A 70 5.98 -13.63 3.62
C ARG A 70 5.00 -14.71 3.16
N GLU A 71 3.92 -14.91 3.91
CA GLU A 71 2.84 -15.84 3.54
C GLU A 71 2.21 -15.45 2.19
N GLU A 72 1.87 -14.17 2.00
CA GLU A 72 1.33 -13.66 0.72
C GLU A 72 2.28 -13.92 -0.47
N ARG A 73 3.59 -13.93 -0.21
CA ARG A 73 4.64 -14.17 -1.21
C ARG A 73 5.03 -15.65 -1.34
N GLY A 74 4.43 -16.55 -0.55
CA GLY A 74 4.78 -17.96 -0.52
C GLY A 74 6.17 -18.25 0.05
N TRP A 75 6.65 -17.40 0.95
CA TRP A 75 7.93 -17.58 1.64
C TRP A 75 7.69 -18.18 3.03
N GLU A 76 8.59 -19.07 3.44
CA GLU A 76 8.58 -19.64 4.80
C GLU A 76 8.65 -18.53 5.86
N PRO A 77 7.87 -18.61 6.95
CA PRO A 77 7.89 -17.61 8.01
C PRO A 77 9.29 -17.52 8.66
N ALA A 78 9.67 -16.32 9.10
CA ALA A 78 10.92 -16.09 9.81
C ALA A 78 10.66 -15.89 11.31
N ASP A 79 11.63 -16.29 12.13
CA ASP A 79 11.56 -16.05 13.57
C ASP A 79 11.51 -14.55 13.88
N GLY A 80 10.70 -14.16 14.86
CA GLY A 80 10.40 -12.76 15.18
C GLY A 80 9.51 -12.01 14.16
N GLY A 81 9.10 -12.65 13.06
CA GLY A 81 8.27 -12.01 12.01
C GLY A 81 6.77 -11.91 12.33
N ASN A 82 6.30 -12.50 13.45
CA ASN A 82 4.92 -12.43 13.94
C ASN A 82 4.71 -11.27 14.93
N GLN A 83 5.49 -10.20 14.80
CA GLN A 83 5.40 -9.03 15.66
C GLN A 83 5.21 -7.79 14.80
N LEU A 84 4.34 -6.88 15.24
CA LEU A 84 4.20 -5.58 14.61
C LEU A 84 5.48 -4.79 14.85
N MET A 85 6.13 -4.43 13.74
CA MET A 85 7.30 -3.58 13.77
C MET A 85 6.84 -2.11 13.67
N GLY A 86 7.63 -1.20 14.24
CA GLY A 86 7.39 0.23 14.13
C GLY A 86 8.72 0.94 14.00
N SER A 87 8.86 1.82 13.01
CA SER A 87 10.07 2.65 12.95
C SER A 87 10.08 3.65 14.10
N ARG A 88 11.20 3.69 14.80
CA ARG A 88 11.52 4.69 15.83
C ARG A 88 12.12 5.97 15.24
N ASP A 89 12.18 6.07 13.91
CA ASP A 89 12.79 7.22 13.22
C ASP A 89 11.88 8.46 13.27
N LEU A 90 10.58 8.27 13.52
CA LEU A 90 9.56 9.32 13.65
C LEU A 90 9.07 9.39 15.09
N ALA A 91 9.76 10.18 15.90
CA ALA A 91 9.27 10.54 17.23
C ALA A 91 8.33 11.75 17.14
N PRO A 92 7.18 11.77 17.84
CA PRO A 92 6.34 12.96 17.91
C PRO A 92 7.13 14.18 18.39
N LEU A 93 6.88 15.36 17.81
CA LEU A 93 7.60 16.60 18.18
C LEU A 93 7.49 16.89 19.68
N LYS A 94 6.33 16.63 20.28
CA LYS A 94 6.11 16.76 21.73
C LYS A 94 7.05 15.85 22.53
N TRP A 95 7.22 14.61 22.11
CA TRP A 95 8.12 13.66 22.75
C TRP A 95 9.60 14.06 22.59
N LEU A 96 9.98 14.64 21.44
CA LEU A 96 11.31 15.20 21.19
C LEU A 96 11.61 16.42 22.06
N MET A 97 10.61 17.28 22.29
CA MET A 97 10.73 18.43 23.20
C MET A 97 10.85 18.01 24.67
N GLU A 98 10.17 16.93 25.06
CA GLU A 98 10.21 16.38 26.42
C GLU A 98 11.45 15.52 26.69
N ASN A 99 12.08 14.95 25.66
CA ASN A 99 13.25 14.05 25.79
C ASN A 99 14.41 14.48 24.86
N PRO A 100 14.96 15.71 25.00
CA PRO A 100 15.96 16.25 24.09
C PRO A 100 17.28 15.45 24.07
N ASP A 101 17.65 14.83 25.19
CA ASP A 101 18.96 14.16 25.35
C ASP A 101 19.02 12.76 24.73
N LYS A 102 17.88 12.08 24.59
CA LYS A 102 17.81 10.71 24.03
C LYS A 102 17.92 10.69 22.50
N VAL A 103 17.73 11.83 21.86
CA VAL A 103 17.89 12.02 20.41
C VAL A 103 19.37 12.03 20.01
N ARG A 104 20.26 12.52 20.89
CA ARG A 104 21.70 12.61 20.64
C ARG A 104 22.42 11.27 20.80
N GLN A 105 21.97 10.40 21.70
CA GLN A 105 22.63 9.10 21.95
C GLN A 105 22.54 8.13 20.75
N ASN A 106 21.50 8.23 19.92
CA ASN A 106 21.37 7.36 18.73
C ASN A 106 22.29 7.74 17.55
N LYS A 107 23.00 8.87 17.58
CA LYS A 107 23.98 9.25 16.53
C LYS A 107 25.43 8.88 16.88
N GLY A 108 25.69 8.32 18.06
CA GLY A 108 27.05 8.04 18.56
C GLY A 108 27.42 6.56 18.69
N GLY A 109 26.63 5.65 18.12
CA GLY A 109 26.85 4.19 18.20
C GLY A 109 27.34 3.60 16.89
N ALA A 110 28.49 4.04 16.38
CA ALA A 110 29.24 3.36 15.33
C ALA A 110 30.74 3.54 15.60
N THR A 111 31.27 2.61 16.40
CA THR A 111 32.66 2.15 16.36
C THR A 111 32.65 0.75 15.78
#